data_AF-A0A3P5Z896-F1
#
_entry.id   AF-A0A3P5Z896-F1
#
_cell.length_a   1.000
_cell.length_b   1.000
_cell.length_c   1.000
_cell.angle_alpha   90.00
_cell.angle_beta   90.00
_cell.angle_gamma   90.00
#
_symmetry.space_group_name_H-M   'P 1'
#
loop_
_entity.id
_entity.type
_entity.pdbx_description
1 polymer ?
#
loop_
_entity_poly.entity_id
_entity_poly.type
_entity_poly.pdbx_seq_one_letter_code
_entity_poly.pdbx_strand_id
1 'polypeptide(L)'
;MQNAILYECVQTIMSIEENGGLRVLAINILGKFLSNRDNNIRFLSTVLVSEALTVDSKAVQRHRATILECVKDSDASIQRRALELIYLLVNVNNVKPLAKELIEYLEVREQDFKGVLTAKICSIERSKLFAPEKIWYIDQMLKVLSEAGNYVKDDVWHALIVVITNAPDLHGYTVRAFYAFLTSSKMLTLVL
;
A
#
# COMPACT_ATOMS: atom_id res chain seq x y z
N MET A 1 15.51 -22.74 17.01
CA MET A 1 16.94 -22.80 16.68
C MET A 1 17.20 -22.55 15.19
N GLN A 2 16.52 -23.25 14.26
CA GLN A 2 16.66 -23.02 12.80
C GLN A 2 16.33 -21.59 12.34
N ASN A 3 15.28 -20.96 12.87
CA ASN A 3 14.89 -19.59 12.49
C ASN A 3 15.94 -18.52 12.90
N ALA A 4 16.64 -18.75 14.02
CA ALA A 4 17.69 -17.84 14.49
C ALA A 4 18.94 -17.92 13.60
N ILE A 5 19.33 -19.13 13.18
CA ILE A 5 20.45 -19.33 12.26
C ILE A 5 20.16 -18.65 10.92
N LEU A 6 18.94 -18.79 10.40
CA LEU A 6 18.55 -18.16 9.14
C LEU A 6 18.59 -16.63 9.24
N TYR A 7 18.07 -16.06 10.34
CA TYR A 7 18.10 -14.63 10.59
C TYR A 7 19.53 -14.08 10.60
N GLU A 8 20.41 -14.70 11.41
CA GLU A 8 21.82 -14.29 11.51
C GLU A 8 22.56 -14.44 10.19
N CYS A 9 22.32 -15.52 9.43
CA CYS A 9 22.90 -15.69 8.10
C CYS A 9 22.45 -14.59 7.14
N VAL A 10 21.18 -14.22 7.13
CA VAL A 10 20.68 -13.14 6.28
C VAL A 10 21.28 -11.81 6.71
N GLN A 11 21.27 -11.47 8.01
CA GLN A 11 21.86 -10.23 8.50
C GLN A 11 23.35 -10.13 8.16
N THR A 12 24.09 -11.23 8.30
CA THR A 12 25.50 -11.30 7.92
C THR A 12 25.69 -11.08 6.41
N ILE A 13 24.86 -11.68 5.55
CA ILE A 13 24.97 -11.45 4.11
C ILE A 13 24.61 -10.01 3.73
N MET A 14 23.64 -9.39 4.43
CA MET A 14 23.27 -8.00 4.18
C MET A 14 24.34 -7.00 4.64
N SER A 15 25.11 -7.31 5.70
CA SER A 15 26.18 -6.46 6.22
C SER A 15 27.49 -6.55 5.43
N ILE A 16 27.68 -7.61 4.64
CA ILE A 16 28.86 -7.73 3.76
C ILE A 16 28.65 -6.86 2.51
N GLU A 17 29.35 -5.72 2.48
CA GLU A 17 29.19 -4.71 1.42
C GLU A 17 29.78 -5.12 0.06
N GLU A 18 30.78 -6.00 0.03
CA GLU A 18 31.64 -6.20 -1.15
C GLU A 18 31.10 -7.17 -2.23
N ASN A 19 29.92 -7.78 -2.06
CA ASN A 19 29.40 -8.72 -3.06
C ASN A 19 27.90 -8.55 -3.33
N GLY A 20 27.57 -7.65 -4.27
CA GLY A 20 26.20 -7.41 -4.71
C GLY A 20 25.47 -8.67 -5.22
N GLY A 21 26.19 -9.67 -5.73
CA GLY A 21 25.61 -10.95 -6.13
C GLY A 21 25.06 -11.76 -4.96
N LEU A 22 25.81 -11.81 -3.85
CA LEU A 22 25.36 -12.48 -2.61
C LEU A 22 24.16 -11.78 -1.99
N ARG A 23 24.13 -10.44 -2.02
CA ARG A 23 22.99 -9.65 -1.54
C ARG A 23 21.72 -9.96 -2.33
N VAL A 24 21.79 -9.95 -3.66
CA VAL A 24 20.65 -10.29 -4.51
C VAL A 24 20.18 -11.73 -4.27
N LEU A 25 21.12 -12.67 -4.08
CA LEU A 25 20.78 -14.05 -3.73
C LEU A 25 20.01 -14.14 -2.40
N ALA A 26 20.48 -13.45 -1.35
CA ALA A 26 19.80 -13.41 -0.07
C ALA A 26 18.40 -12.80 -0.18
N ILE A 27 18.24 -11.68 -0.91
CA ILE A 27 16.92 -11.07 -1.16
C ILE A 27 16.00 -12.03 -1.91
N ASN A 28 16.51 -12.80 -2.87
CA ASN A 28 15.72 -13.80 -3.57
C ASN A 28 15.28 -14.96 -2.67
N ILE A 29 16.13 -15.38 -1.72
CA ILE A 29 15.77 -16.39 -0.73
C ILE A 29 14.67 -15.85 0.20
N LEU A 30 14.82 -14.62 0.69
CA LEU A 30 13.79 -13.94 1.47
C LEU A 30 12.47 -13.82 0.69
N GLY A 31 12.52 -13.43 -0.58
CA GLY A 31 11.34 -13.35 -1.44
C GLY A 31 10.57 -14.68 -1.52
N LYS A 32 11.26 -15.82 -1.53
CA LYS A 32 10.63 -17.15 -1.46
C LYS A 32 10.00 -17.43 -0.10
N PHE A 33 10.62 -16.97 0.99
CA PHE A 33 10.12 -17.19 2.34
C PHE A 33 8.88 -16.36 2.70
N LEU A 34 8.61 -15.28 1.97
CA LEU A 34 7.35 -14.55 2.08
C LEU A 34 6.11 -15.41 1.76
N SER A 35 6.25 -16.47 0.95
CA SER A 35 5.17 -17.42 0.64
C SER A 35 5.29 -18.75 1.37
N ASN A 36 6.10 -18.82 2.43
CA ASN A 36 6.28 -20.05 3.19
C ASN A 36 4.97 -20.44 3.91
N ARG A 37 4.73 -21.73 4.14
CA ARG A 37 3.57 -22.21 4.90
C ARG A 37 3.66 -21.86 6.39
N ASP A 38 4.86 -21.79 6.94
CA ASP A 38 5.08 -21.42 8.34
C ASP A 38 4.95 -19.90 8.53
N ASN A 39 3.99 -19.49 9.38
CA ASN A 39 3.74 -18.09 9.71
C ASN A 39 4.98 -17.42 10.33
N ASN A 40 5.77 -18.13 11.14
CA ASN A 40 6.97 -17.58 11.75
C ASN A 40 8.03 -17.25 10.69
N ILE A 41 8.16 -18.11 9.67
CA ILE A 41 9.08 -17.88 8.55
C ILE A 41 8.59 -16.69 7.72
N ARG A 42 7.30 -16.60 7.41
CA ARG A 42 6.75 -15.44 6.68
C ARG A 42 6.94 -14.14 7.46
N PHE A 43 6.66 -14.15 8.75
CA PHE A 43 6.85 -13.00 9.63
C PHE A 43 8.31 -12.54 9.65
N LEU A 44 9.24 -13.47 9.94
CA LEU A 44 10.67 -13.18 9.97
C LEU A 44 11.16 -12.67 8.61
N SER A 45 10.71 -13.28 7.53
CA SER A 45 11.04 -12.85 6.16
C SER A 45 10.54 -11.44 5.89
N THR A 46 9.35 -11.08 6.34
CA THR A 46 8.78 -9.73 6.16
C THR A 46 9.61 -8.69 6.92
N VAL A 47 10.09 -9.03 8.13
CA VAL A 47 11.01 -8.18 8.91
C VAL A 47 12.33 -8.00 8.15
N LEU A 48 12.96 -9.09 7.72
CA LEU A 48 14.25 -9.06 7.02
C LEU A 48 14.18 -8.35 5.66
N VAL A 49 13.08 -8.50 4.92
CA VAL A 49 12.86 -7.75 3.67
C VAL A 49 12.75 -6.24 3.93
N SER A 50 12.20 -5.83 5.08
CA SER A 50 12.15 -4.42 5.48
C SER A 50 13.54 -3.84 5.69
N GLU A 51 14.44 -4.61 6.31
CA GLU A 51 15.84 -4.21 6.49
C GLU A 51 16.56 -4.15 5.14
N ALA A 52 16.39 -5.20 4.31
CA ALA A 52 17.02 -5.31 2.99
C ALA A 52 16.61 -4.18 2.03
N LEU A 53 15.42 -3.59 2.21
CA LEU A 53 14.95 -2.46 1.40
C LEU A 53 15.87 -1.24 1.50
N THR A 54 16.49 -1.02 2.67
CA THR A 54 17.42 0.09 2.88
C THR A 54 18.75 -0.13 2.16
N VAL A 55 19.07 -1.38 1.82
CA VAL A 55 20.34 -1.79 1.22
C VAL A 55 20.23 -1.96 -0.30
N ASP A 56 19.18 -2.62 -0.80
CA ASP A 56 18.93 -2.81 -2.23
C ASP A 56 17.43 -2.84 -2.56
N SER A 57 16.86 -1.63 -2.69
CA SER A 57 15.46 -1.44 -3.06
C SER A 57 15.10 -2.04 -4.43
N LYS A 58 16.04 -2.06 -5.39
CA LYS A 58 15.78 -2.57 -6.74
C LYS A 58 15.59 -4.08 -6.74
N ALA A 59 16.36 -4.82 -5.95
CA ALA A 59 16.19 -6.25 -5.79
C ALA A 59 14.86 -6.57 -5.07
N VAL A 60 14.52 -5.82 -4.02
CA VAL A 60 13.25 -6.01 -3.29
C VAL A 60 12.03 -5.73 -4.16
N GLN A 61 12.07 -4.72 -5.03
CA GLN A 61 10.99 -4.41 -5.99
C GLN A 61 10.57 -5.61 -6.84
N ARG A 62 11.48 -6.54 -7.15
CA ARG A 62 11.16 -7.74 -7.95
C ARG A 62 10.18 -8.68 -7.24
N HIS A 63 10.12 -8.61 -5.91
CA HIS A 63 9.24 -9.41 -5.07
C HIS A 63 7.98 -8.67 -4.64
N ARG A 64 7.70 -7.48 -5.21
CA ARG A 64 6.54 -6.63 -4.86
C ARG A 64 5.21 -7.38 -4.89
N ALA A 65 4.99 -8.23 -5.90
CA ALA A 65 3.76 -9.00 -6.01
C ALA A 65 3.56 -9.91 -4.80
N THR A 66 4.62 -10.62 -4.37
CA THR A 66 4.58 -11.46 -3.18
C THR A 66 4.37 -10.66 -1.90
N ILE A 67 5.04 -9.50 -1.77
CA ILE A 67 4.86 -8.59 -0.63
C ILE A 67 3.41 -8.08 -0.57
N LEU A 68 2.80 -7.82 -1.72
CA LEU A 68 1.41 -7.37 -1.81
C LEU A 68 0.44 -8.47 -1.38
N GLU A 69 0.72 -9.74 -1.69
CA GLU A 69 -0.03 -10.88 -1.14
C GLU A 69 0.14 -11.00 0.38
N CYS A 70 1.29 -10.64 0.95
CA CYS A 70 1.46 -10.59 2.41
C CYS A 70 0.59 -9.51 3.08
N VAL A 71 0.16 -8.46 2.36
CA VAL A 71 -0.85 -7.51 2.89
C VAL A 71 -2.16 -8.22 3.16
N LYS A 72 -2.44 -9.32 2.46
CA LYS A 72 -3.65 -10.14 2.58
C LYS A 72 -3.55 -11.25 3.61
N ASP A 73 -2.40 -11.44 4.26
CA ASP A 73 -2.12 -12.55 5.20
C ASP A 73 -3.16 -12.60 6.34
N SER A 74 -3.36 -13.76 6.96
CA SER A 74 -4.21 -13.91 8.16
C SER A 74 -3.60 -13.26 9.40
N ASP A 75 -2.28 -13.12 9.47
CA ASP A 75 -1.57 -12.53 10.62
C ASP A 75 -1.53 -11.01 10.51
N ALA A 76 -2.18 -10.31 11.43
CA ALA A 76 -2.26 -8.85 11.46
C ALA A 76 -0.89 -8.15 11.55
N SER A 77 0.12 -8.80 12.13
CA SER A 77 1.49 -8.26 12.22
C SER A 77 2.17 -8.31 10.86
N ILE A 78 1.99 -9.41 10.11
CA ILE A 78 2.48 -9.55 8.73
C ILE A 78 1.76 -8.53 7.83
N GLN A 79 0.43 -8.43 7.92
CA GLN A 79 -0.35 -7.47 7.14
C GLN A 79 0.16 -6.03 7.29
N ARG A 80 0.33 -5.56 8.53
CA ARG A 80 0.78 -4.19 8.82
C ARG A 80 2.19 -3.93 8.27
N ARG A 81 3.11 -4.89 8.47
CA ARG A 81 4.50 -4.76 8.01
C ARG A 81 4.60 -4.79 6.49
N ALA A 82 3.85 -5.68 5.84
CA ALA A 82 3.76 -5.75 4.39
C ALA A 82 3.19 -4.46 3.79
N LEU A 83 2.19 -3.85 4.44
CA LEU A 83 1.64 -2.58 4.00
C LEU A 83 2.65 -1.42 4.11
N GLU A 84 3.48 -1.40 5.16
CA GLU A 84 4.59 -0.46 5.29
C GLU A 84 5.64 -0.65 4.18
N LEU A 85 5.99 -1.91 3.88
CA LEU A 85 6.88 -2.25 2.78
C LEU A 85 6.34 -1.76 1.43
N ILE A 86 5.06 -2.04 1.14
CA ILE A 86 4.42 -1.60 -0.12
C ILE A 86 4.49 -0.09 -0.25
N TYR A 87 4.22 0.65 0.81
CA TYR A 87 4.34 2.11 0.82
C TYR A 87 5.73 2.60 0.45
N LEU A 88 6.79 2.01 1.02
CA LEU A 88 8.18 2.36 0.72
C LEU A 88 8.61 1.94 -0.69
N LEU A 89 7.93 0.96 -1.29
CA LEU A 89 8.14 0.52 -2.66
C LEU A 89 7.36 1.35 -3.70
N VAL A 90 6.53 2.31 -3.29
CA VAL A 90 5.80 3.16 -4.23
C VAL A 90 6.76 4.06 -5.01
N ASN A 91 6.60 4.11 -6.33
CA ASN A 91 7.32 4.98 -7.25
C ASN A 91 6.41 5.38 -8.43
N VAL A 92 6.83 6.34 -9.25
CA VAL A 92 6.05 6.87 -10.39
C VAL A 92 5.51 5.79 -11.35
N ASN A 93 6.18 4.64 -11.47
CA ASN A 93 5.81 3.59 -12.42
C ASN A 93 4.76 2.61 -11.86
N ASN A 94 4.66 2.49 -10.53
CA ASN A 94 3.79 1.50 -9.89
C ASN A 94 2.66 2.11 -9.05
N VAL A 95 2.66 3.44 -8.92
CA VAL A 95 1.79 4.21 -8.04
C VAL A 95 0.30 3.95 -8.31
N LYS A 96 -0.10 3.96 -9.59
CA LYS A 96 -1.48 3.76 -10.03
C LYS A 96 -1.97 2.31 -9.84
N PRO A 97 -1.26 1.27 -10.34
CA PRO A 97 -1.71 -0.10 -10.13
C PRO A 97 -1.74 -0.49 -8.64
N LEU A 98 -0.76 -0.03 -7.84
CA LEU A 98 -0.75 -0.30 -6.39
C LEU A 98 -1.93 0.37 -5.67
N ALA A 99 -2.22 1.64 -5.97
CA ALA A 99 -3.38 2.32 -5.37
C ALA A 99 -4.68 1.57 -5.69
N LYS A 100 -4.87 1.17 -6.95
CA LYS A 100 -6.04 0.39 -7.37
C LYS A 100 -6.18 -0.92 -6.60
N GLU A 101 -5.12 -1.73 -6.52
CA GLU A 101 -5.14 -3.01 -5.80
C GLU A 101 -5.41 -2.82 -4.30
N LEU A 102 -4.85 -1.77 -3.67
CA LEU A 102 -5.08 -1.47 -2.26
C LEU A 102 -6.53 -1.00 -1.99
N ILE A 103 -7.13 -0.25 -2.92
CA ILE A 103 -8.54 0.18 -2.81
C ILE A 103 -9.49 -1.02 -3.01
N GLU A 104 -9.21 -1.91 -3.96
CA GLU A 104 -9.98 -3.16 -4.13
C GLU A 104 -9.89 -4.04 -2.88
N TYR A 105 -8.73 -4.04 -2.22
CA TYR A 105 -8.53 -4.74 -0.96
C TYR A 105 -9.30 -4.10 0.22
N LEU A 106 -9.49 -2.78 0.21
CA LEU A 106 -10.25 -2.06 1.25
C LEU A 106 -11.73 -2.48 1.27
N GLU A 107 -12.31 -2.81 0.11
CA GLU A 107 -13.71 -3.23 -0.06
C GLU A 107 -13.99 -4.51 0.77
N VAL A 108 -13.08 -5.48 0.74
CA VAL A 108 -13.30 -6.84 1.26
C VAL A 108 -12.85 -7.04 2.71
N ARG A 109 -12.20 -6.06 3.35
CA ARG A 109 -11.49 -6.28 4.62
C ARG A 109 -12.29 -6.01 5.89
N GLU A 110 -11.84 -6.62 6.99
CA GLU A 110 -12.41 -6.44 8.33
C GLU A 110 -12.12 -5.04 8.90
N GLN A 111 -13.03 -4.56 9.75
CA GLN A 111 -13.08 -3.20 10.27
C GLN A 111 -11.78 -2.72 10.94
N ASP A 112 -11.06 -3.61 11.63
CA ASP A 112 -9.84 -3.26 12.38
C ASP A 112 -8.66 -2.88 11.48
N PHE A 113 -8.57 -3.45 10.28
CA PHE A 113 -7.48 -3.14 9.33
C PHE A 113 -7.85 -2.01 8.36
N LYS A 114 -9.16 -1.76 8.13
CA LYS A 114 -9.64 -0.72 7.21
C LYS A 114 -9.07 0.65 7.54
N GLY A 115 -9.01 1.04 8.81
CA GLY A 115 -8.45 2.33 9.22
C GLY A 115 -6.98 2.52 8.85
N VAL A 116 -6.14 1.51 9.14
CA VAL A 116 -4.70 1.55 8.85
C VAL A 116 -4.45 1.57 7.35
N LEU A 117 -5.18 0.73 6.61
CA LEU A 117 -5.11 0.66 5.15
C LEU A 117 -5.52 1.99 4.51
N THR A 118 -6.66 2.54 4.91
CA THR A 118 -7.18 3.83 4.41
C THR A 118 -6.17 4.93 4.62
N ALA A 119 -5.61 5.05 5.83
CA ALA A 119 -4.59 6.06 6.13
C ALA A 119 -3.36 5.92 5.22
N LYS A 120 -2.97 4.68 4.87
CA LYS A 120 -1.85 4.44 3.98
C LYS A 120 -2.18 4.80 2.53
N ILE A 121 -3.35 4.41 2.02
CA ILE A 121 -3.82 4.77 0.68
C ILE A 121 -3.86 6.30 0.54
N CYS A 122 -4.47 7.01 1.49
CA CYS A 122 -4.51 8.48 1.47
C CYS A 122 -3.13 9.14 1.56
N SER A 123 -2.14 8.46 2.16
CA SER A 123 -0.75 8.94 2.20
C SER A 123 -0.04 8.72 0.87
N ILE A 124 -0.32 7.60 0.21
CA ILE A 124 0.15 7.30 -1.16
C ILE A 124 -0.41 8.36 -2.10
N GLU A 125 -1.73 8.53 -2.19
CA GLU A 125 -2.40 9.47 -3.11
C GLU A 125 -1.98 10.93 -2.94
N ARG A 126 -1.64 11.36 -1.71
CA ARG A 126 -1.13 12.71 -1.44
C ARG A 126 0.35 12.89 -1.75
N SER A 127 1.09 11.81 -2.03
CA SER A 127 2.50 11.92 -2.37
C SER A 127 2.69 12.70 -3.67
N LYS A 128 3.81 13.43 -3.78
CA LYS A 128 4.14 14.24 -4.98
C LYS A 128 4.20 13.41 -6.28
N LEU A 129 4.26 12.08 -6.18
CA LEU A 129 4.21 11.15 -7.30
C LEU A 129 2.86 11.20 -8.05
N PHE A 130 1.78 11.63 -7.38
CA PHE A 130 0.43 11.77 -7.96
C PHE A 130 0.04 13.19 -8.35
N ALA A 131 0.91 14.17 -8.07
CA ALA A 131 0.65 15.58 -8.36
C ALA A 131 0.28 15.93 -9.82
N PRO A 132 0.70 15.21 -10.88
CA PRO A 132 0.42 15.68 -12.24
C PRO A 132 -1.03 15.44 -12.73
N GLU A 133 -1.77 14.47 -12.19
CA GLU A 133 -3.11 14.10 -12.69
C GLU A 133 -4.21 14.38 -11.66
N LYS A 134 -4.65 15.64 -11.58
CA LYS A 134 -5.71 16.09 -10.67
C LYS A 134 -7.04 15.34 -10.85
N ILE A 135 -7.41 14.99 -12.08
CA ILE A 135 -8.63 14.23 -12.39
C ILE A 135 -8.57 12.84 -11.73
N TRP A 136 -7.48 12.12 -11.96
CA TRP A 136 -7.29 10.80 -11.38
C TRP A 136 -7.29 10.84 -9.85
N TYR A 137 -6.65 11.85 -9.24
CA TYR A 137 -6.67 12.06 -7.80
C TYR A 137 -8.09 12.23 -7.24
N ILE A 138 -8.93 13.04 -7.91
CA ILE A 138 -10.34 13.22 -7.52
C ILE A 138 -11.09 11.89 -7.60
N ASP A 139 -10.92 11.12 -8.68
CA ASP A 139 -11.61 9.83 -8.85
C ASP A 139 -11.20 8.81 -7.80
N GLN A 140 -9.91 8.72 -7.49
CA GLN A 140 -9.45 7.80 -6.43
C GLN A 140 -9.95 8.24 -5.06
N MET A 141 -9.92 9.54 -4.77
CA MET A 141 -10.41 10.03 -3.49
C MET A 141 -11.89 9.79 -3.29
N LEU A 142 -12.70 9.95 -4.34
CA LEU A 142 -14.10 9.58 -4.34
C LEU A 142 -14.31 8.10 -4.06
N LYS A 143 -13.49 7.23 -4.67
CA LYS A 143 -13.55 5.79 -4.42
C LYS A 143 -13.17 5.44 -2.98
N VAL A 144 -12.09 6.01 -2.45
CA VAL A 144 -11.68 5.83 -1.05
C VAL A 144 -12.76 6.31 -0.08
N LEU A 145 -13.38 7.47 -0.34
CA LEU A 145 -14.47 7.99 0.49
C LEU A 145 -15.69 7.05 0.50
N SER A 146 -16.02 6.46 -0.66
CA SER A 146 -17.12 5.49 -0.78
C SER A 146 -16.83 4.20 0.00
N GLU A 147 -15.61 3.67 -0.09
CA GLU A 147 -15.26 2.36 0.50
C GLU A 147 -14.86 2.43 1.99
N ALA A 148 -14.13 3.49 2.38
CA ALA A 148 -13.67 3.67 3.75
C ALA A 148 -14.67 4.40 4.62
N GLY A 149 -15.52 5.28 4.07
CA GLY A 149 -16.50 6.06 4.83
C GLY A 149 -15.90 6.70 6.09
N ASN A 150 -16.36 6.23 7.26
CA ASN A 150 -15.97 6.74 8.59
C ASN A 150 -14.49 6.53 8.97
N TYR A 151 -13.74 5.70 8.23
CA TYR A 151 -12.30 5.51 8.48
C TYR A 151 -11.42 6.61 7.86
N VAL A 152 -12.00 7.45 7.00
CA VAL A 152 -11.27 8.58 6.40
C VAL A 152 -11.17 9.70 7.43
N LYS A 153 -9.94 10.12 7.75
CA LYS A 153 -9.68 11.25 8.65
C LYS A 153 -10.09 12.58 8.02
N ASP A 154 -10.43 13.54 8.86
CA ASP A 154 -10.91 14.84 8.40
C ASP A 154 -9.93 15.55 7.48
N ASP A 155 -8.64 15.49 7.79
CA ASP A 155 -7.57 16.12 7.02
C ASP A 155 -7.58 15.73 5.53
N VAL A 156 -8.08 14.53 5.20
CA VAL A 156 -8.09 13.99 3.84
C VAL A 156 -9.13 14.69 2.97
N TRP A 157 -10.38 14.82 3.44
CA TRP A 157 -11.42 15.47 2.67
C TRP A 157 -11.23 17.00 2.63
N HIS A 158 -10.64 17.60 3.67
CA HIS A 158 -10.19 19.00 3.62
C HIS A 158 -9.15 19.21 2.51
N ALA A 159 -8.16 18.32 2.39
CA ALA A 159 -7.18 18.39 1.31
C ALA A 159 -7.83 18.25 -0.08
N LEU A 160 -8.82 17.37 -0.23
CA LEU A 160 -9.59 17.23 -1.48
C LEU A 160 -10.31 18.54 -1.84
N ILE A 161 -10.97 19.19 -0.89
CA ILE A 161 -11.63 20.49 -1.10
C ILE A 161 -10.62 21.54 -1.56
N VAL A 162 -9.45 21.59 -0.93
CA VAL A 162 -8.37 22.52 -1.33
C VAL A 162 -7.90 22.25 -2.75
N VAL A 163 -7.75 20.99 -3.16
CA VAL A 163 -7.36 20.64 -4.54
C VAL A 163 -8.42 21.06 -5.55
N ILE A 164 -9.69 20.80 -5.26
CA ILE A 164 -10.81 21.19 -6.12
C ILE A 164 -10.87 22.71 -6.25
N THR A 165 -10.82 23.44 -5.13
CA THR A 165 -10.89 24.91 -5.08
C THR A 165 -9.76 25.56 -5.88
N ASN A 166 -8.56 24.96 -5.87
CA ASN A 166 -7.41 25.43 -6.65
C ASN A 166 -7.40 24.94 -8.12
N ALA A 167 -8.49 24.32 -8.59
CA ALA A 167 -8.61 23.79 -9.95
C ALA A 167 -9.97 24.16 -10.56
N PRO A 168 -10.21 25.44 -10.89
CA PRO A 168 -11.51 25.91 -11.40
C PRO A 168 -11.94 25.19 -12.68
N ASP A 169 -10.98 24.83 -13.53
CA ASP A 169 -11.22 24.10 -14.78
C ASP A 169 -11.82 22.70 -14.56
N LEU A 170 -11.63 22.13 -13.36
CA LEU A 170 -12.10 20.79 -13.01
C LEU A 170 -13.43 20.82 -12.24
N HIS A 171 -13.94 21.97 -11.81
CA HIS A 171 -15.18 22.05 -11.03
C HIS A 171 -16.35 21.33 -11.72
N GLY A 172 -16.53 21.54 -13.02
CA GLY A 172 -17.60 20.88 -13.78
C GLY A 172 -17.43 19.36 -13.87
N TYR A 173 -16.18 18.88 -13.96
CA TYR A 173 -15.88 17.45 -13.90
C TYR A 173 -16.21 16.89 -12.52
N THR A 174 -15.69 17.53 -11.47
CA THR A 174 -15.88 17.13 -10.08
C THR A 174 -17.35 17.00 -9.73
N VAL A 175 -18.18 18.00 -10.04
CA VAL A 175 -19.63 17.95 -9.74
C VAL A 175 -20.29 16.75 -10.44
N ARG A 176 -19.96 16.48 -11.71
CA ARG A 176 -20.50 15.32 -12.43
C ARG A 176 -20.02 14.00 -11.85
N ALA A 177 -18.74 13.91 -11.49
CA ALA A 177 -18.17 12.72 -10.86
C ALA A 177 -18.87 12.45 -9.52
N PHE A 178 -18.95 13.45 -8.62
CA PHE A 178 -19.67 13.34 -7.35
C PHE A 178 -21.13 12.91 -7.55
N TYR A 179 -21.85 13.52 -8.50
CA TYR A 179 -23.23 13.15 -8.80
C TYR A 179 -23.36 11.69 -9.29
N ALA A 180 -22.48 11.27 -10.21
CA ALA A 180 -22.43 9.89 -10.69
C ALA A 180 -22.12 8.90 -9.56
N PHE A 181 -21.19 9.25 -8.66
CA PHE A 181 -20.86 8.41 -7.50
C PHE A 181 -22.02 8.33 -6.50
N LEU A 182 -22.71 9.44 -6.21
CA LEU A 182 -23.88 9.46 -5.32
C LEU A 182 -25.08 8.71 -5.88
N THR A 183 -25.24 8.67 -7.21
CA THR A 183 -26.33 7.94 -7.87
C THR A 183 -26.00 6.47 -8.08
N SER A 184 -24.73 6.12 -8.26
CA SER A 184 -24.26 4.73 -8.38
C SER A 184 -24.13 4.03 -7.03
N SER A 185 -23.70 4.75 -6.00
CA SER A 185 -23.67 4.24 -4.64
C SER A 185 -25.10 4.26 -4.12
N LYS A 186 -25.65 3.10 -3.75
CA LYS A 186 -27.00 2.97 -3.15
C LYS A 186 -27.05 3.68 -1.79
N MET A 187 -27.04 5.01 -1.79
CA MET A 187 -27.26 5.87 -0.64
C MET A 187 -28.59 6.62 -0.81
N LEU A 188 -29.62 5.93 -1.30
CA LEU A 188 -31.00 6.42 -1.34
C LEU A 188 -31.90 5.71 -0.31
N THR A 189 -31.32 4.86 0.55
CA THR A 189 -32.09 4.08 1.55
C THR A 189 -31.91 4.55 2.99
N LEU A 190 -31.29 5.71 3.25
CA LEU A 190 -31.13 6.25 4.60
C LEU A 190 -31.62 7.71 4.75
N VAL A 191 -32.34 8.24 3.76
CA VAL A 191 -33.04 9.55 3.87
C VAL A 191 -34.56 9.40 3.60
N LEU A 192 -35.08 8.18 3.72
CA LEU A 192 -36.50 7.88 3.96
C LEU A 192 -36.58 6.87 5.10
#